data_AF-X1Q2X4-F1
#
_entry.id   AF-X1Q2X4-F1
#
_cell.length_a   1.000
_cell.length_b   1.000
_cell.length_c   1.000
_cell.angle_alpha   90.00
_cell.angle_beta   90.00
_cell.angle_gamma   90.00
#
_symmetry.space_group_name_H-M   'P 1'
#
loop_
_entity.id
_entity.type
_entity.pdbx_description
1 polymer ?
#
loop_
_entity_poly.entity_id
_entity_poly.type
_entity_poly.pdbx_seq_one_letter_code
_entity_poly.pdbx_strand_id
1 'polypeptide(L)'
;MTSFMARSTRHFFAIKAARQIRQEIEKAGLDNLKILANAGKSVVGTYLQGCSPQEKAAYRRDLNALLQMGITVEMVLEEVARQMPELAPIMESKQDYKETELRELERFLKEG
;
A
#
# COMPACT_ATOMS: atom_id res chain seq x y z
N MET A 1 15.67 -22.99 -0.62
CA MET A 1 14.63 -23.03 -1.69
C MET A 1 13.27 -22.84 -1.04
N THR A 2 12.52 -21.78 -1.36
CA THR A 2 11.13 -21.66 -0.89
C THR A 2 10.23 -22.54 -1.75
N SER A 3 9.40 -23.39 -1.13
CA SER A 3 8.49 -24.29 -1.85
C SER A 3 7.51 -23.52 -2.75
N PHE A 4 6.98 -24.19 -3.77
CA PHE A 4 5.91 -23.64 -4.63
C PHE A 4 4.75 -23.09 -3.78
N MET A 5 4.32 -23.84 -2.75
CA MET A 5 3.28 -23.40 -1.82
C MET A 5 3.63 -22.09 -1.11
N ALA A 6 4.85 -21.97 -0.57
CA ALA A 6 5.29 -20.74 0.10
C ALA A 6 5.38 -19.53 -0.84
N ARG A 7 5.62 -19.74 -2.14
CA ARG A 7 5.57 -18.68 -3.16
C ARG A 7 4.13 -18.30 -3.50
N SER A 8 3.26 -19.28 -3.74
CA SER A 8 1.86 -19.07 -4.06
C SER A 8 1.10 -18.40 -2.92
N THR A 9 1.39 -18.75 -1.67
CA THR A 9 0.82 -18.10 -0.48
C THR A 9 1.19 -16.63 -0.42
N ARG A 10 2.47 -16.28 -0.60
CA ARG A 10 2.91 -14.87 -0.64
C ARG A 10 2.21 -14.07 -1.73
N HIS A 11 2.13 -14.63 -2.93
CA HIS A 11 1.46 -13.97 -4.05
C HIS A 11 -0.05 -13.79 -3.79
N PHE A 12 -0.73 -14.82 -3.28
CA PHE A 12 -2.14 -14.75 -2.92
C PHE A 12 -2.42 -13.67 -1.86
N PHE A 13 -1.60 -13.57 -0.83
CA PHE A 13 -1.75 -12.54 0.20
C PHE A 13 -1.43 -11.14 -0.31
N ALA A 14 -0.46 -10.97 -1.21
CA ALA A 14 -0.21 -9.69 -1.87
C ALA A 14 -1.44 -9.22 -2.69
N ILE A 15 -2.06 -10.13 -3.47
CA ILE A 15 -3.31 -9.86 -4.21
C ILE A 15 -4.43 -9.44 -3.28
N LYS A 16 -4.61 -10.18 -2.16
CA LYS A 16 -5.65 -9.89 -1.18
C LYS A 16 -5.44 -8.53 -0.52
N ALA A 17 -4.22 -8.20 -0.13
CA ALA A 17 -3.87 -6.91 0.47
C ALA A 17 -4.11 -5.75 -0.51
N ALA A 18 -3.68 -5.90 -1.77
CA ALA A 18 -3.93 -4.91 -2.81
C ALA A 18 -5.43 -4.68 -3.06
N ARG A 19 -6.25 -5.74 -2.98
CA ARG A 19 -7.71 -5.63 -3.10
C ARG A 19 -8.33 -4.81 -1.96
N GLN A 20 -7.83 -4.95 -0.74
CA GLN A 20 -8.29 -4.14 0.40
C GLN A 20 -7.90 -2.68 0.23
N ILE A 21 -6.66 -2.40 -0.19
CA ILE A 21 -6.19 -1.04 -0.47
C ILE A 21 -7.06 -0.39 -1.55
N ARG A 22 -7.35 -1.10 -2.64
CA ARG A 22 -8.26 -0.63 -3.68
C ARG A 22 -9.63 -0.23 -3.13
N GLN A 23 -10.22 -1.04 -2.25
CA GLN A 23 -11.52 -0.70 -1.66
C GLN A 23 -11.46 0.58 -0.83
N GLU A 24 -10.38 0.81 -0.11
CA GLU A 24 -10.17 2.06 0.63
C GLU A 24 -9.95 3.26 -0.31
N ILE A 25 -9.27 3.06 -1.44
CA ILE A 25 -9.11 4.09 -2.48
C ILE A 25 -10.45 4.43 -3.13
N GLU A 26 -11.26 3.42 -3.46
CA GLU A 26 -12.61 3.60 -4.02
C GLU A 26 -13.50 4.40 -3.05
N LYS A 27 -13.39 4.15 -1.73
CA LYS A 27 -14.09 4.94 -0.70
C LYS A 27 -13.57 6.37 -0.59
N ALA A 28 -12.26 6.57 -0.66
CA ALA A 28 -11.62 7.89 -0.55
C ALA A 28 -11.84 8.76 -1.81
N GLY A 29 -12.14 8.12 -2.95
CA GLY A 29 -12.32 8.75 -4.25
C GLY A 29 -10.98 8.91 -4.99
N LEU A 30 -10.92 8.37 -6.20
CA LEU A 30 -9.72 8.38 -7.04
C LEU A 30 -9.22 9.80 -7.38
N ASP A 31 -10.13 10.76 -7.54
CA ASP A 31 -9.79 12.13 -7.90
C ASP A 31 -9.09 12.89 -6.77
N ASN A 32 -9.48 12.64 -5.51
CA ASN A 32 -8.78 13.18 -4.34
C ASN A 32 -7.34 12.67 -4.29
N LEU A 33 -7.16 11.41 -4.66
CA LEU A 33 -5.88 10.72 -4.71
C LEU A 33 -4.96 11.32 -5.79
N LYS A 34 -5.51 11.59 -6.98
CA LYS A 34 -4.83 12.32 -8.06
C LYS A 34 -4.40 13.73 -7.61
N ILE A 35 -5.25 14.46 -6.89
CA ILE A 35 -4.93 15.80 -6.38
C ILE A 35 -3.75 15.74 -5.40
N LEU A 36 -3.76 14.82 -4.45
CA LEU A 36 -2.69 14.64 -3.47
C LEU A 36 -1.37 14.24 -4.13
N ALA A 37 -1.41 13.28 -5.06
CA ALA A 37 -0.23 12.85 -5.81
C ALA A 37 0.33 13.96 -6.73
N ASN A 38 -0.54 14.75 -7.35
CA ASN A 38 -0.14 15.92 -8.13
C ASN A 38 0.54 16.98 -7.26
N ALA A 39 0.03 17.20 -6.04
CA ALA A 39 0.63 18.08 -5.04
C ALA A 39 1.89 17.50 -4.37
N GLY A 40 2.31 16.28 -4.71
CA GLY A 40 3.47 15.61 -4.11
C GLY A 40 3.26 15.19 -2.65
N LYS A 41 2.01 15.16 -2.18
CA LYS A 41 1.67 14.74 -0.82
C LYS A 41 1.47 13.24 -0.77
N SER A 42 2.05 12.58 0.23
CA SER A 42 1.81 11.16 0.43
C SER A 42 0.33 10.91 0.73
N VAL A 43 -0.31 10.16 -0.16
CA VAL A 43 -1.68 9.68 -0.03
C VAL A 43 -1.76 8.73 1.16
N VAL A 44 -0.81 7.81 1.29
CA VAL A 44 -0.87 6.82 2.38
C VAL A 44 -0.68 7.52 3.73
N GLY A 45 0.28 8.44 3.84
CA GLY A 45 0.46 9.25 5.04
C GLY A 45 -0.78 10.11 5.38
N THR A 46 -1.39 10.74 4.38
CA THR A 46 -2.60 11.57 4.57
C THR A 46 -3.81 10.72 4.98
N TYR A 47 -4.02 9.57 4.34
CA TYR A 47 -5.10 8.63 4.67
C TYR A 47 -4.90 8.06 6.07
N LEU A 48 -3.69 7.61 6.40
CA LEU A 48 -3.36 7.12 7.72
C LEU A 48 -3.60 8.20 8.77
N GLN A 49 -3.23 9.47 8.56
CA GLN A 49 -3.54 10.53 9.52
C GLN A 49 -5.04 10.63 9.84
N GLY A 50 -5.90 10.47 8.82
CA GLY A 50 -7.36 10.50 8.95
C GLY A 50 -7.99 9.26 9.61
N CYS A 51 -7.28 8.12 9.66
CA CYS A 51 -7.77 6.91 10.33
C CYS A 51 -7.77 7.05 11.86
N SER A 52 -8.76 6.40 12.49
CA SER A 52 -8.82 6.27 13.95
C SER A 52 -7.61 5.48 14.50
N PRO A 53 -7.26 5.65 15.78
CA PRO A 53 -6.20 4.86 16.41
C PRO A 53 -6.43 3.34 16.35
N GLN A 54 -7.70 2.89 16.41
CA GLN A 54 -8.03 1.47 16.31
C GLN A 54 -7.77 0.91 14.90
N GLU A 55 -8.14 1.66 13.85
CA GLU A 55 -7.88 1.29 12.46
C GLU A 55 -6.38 1.26 12.17
N LYS A 56 -5.62 2.27 12.64
CA LYS A 56 -4.16 2.30 12.54
C LYS A 56 -3.54 1.05 13.16
N ALA A 57 -3.97 0.65 14.36
CA ALA A 57 -3.44 -0.53 15.04
C ALA A 57 -3.81 -1.84 14.32
N ALA A 58 -4.97 -1.90 13.65
CA ALA A 58 -5.35 -3.04 12.82
C ALA A 58 -4.50 -3.12 11.56
N TYR A 59 -4.41 -2.03 10.78
CA TYR A 59 -3.60 -1.97 9.58
C TYR A 59 -2.12 -2.26 9.86
N ARG A 60 -1.57 -1.75 10.97
CA ARG A 60 -0.19 -2.04 11.36
C ARG A 60 0.02 -3.52 11.67
N ARG A 61 -0.90 -4.17 12.39
CA ARG A 61 -0.83 -5.62 12.66
C ARG A 61 -0.87 -6.42 11.37
N ASP A 62 -1.79 -6.11 10.48
CA ASP A 62 -1.96 -6.82 9.21
C ASP A 62 -0.74 -6.65 8.30
N LEU A 63 -0.23 -5.42 8.16
CA LEU A 63 0.96 -5.14 7.35
C LEU A 63 2.22 -5.78 7.94
N ASN A 64 2.39 -5.78 9.27
CA ASN A 64 3.51 -6.47 9.91
C ASN A 64 3.44 -8.00 9.73
N ALA A 65 2.24 -8.59 9.74
CA ALA A 65 2.08 -10.01 9.43
C ALA A 65 2.48 -10.33 7.98
N LEU A 66 2.14 -9.46 7.03
CA LEU A 66 2.57 -9.60 5.63
C LEU A 66 4.10 -9.50 5.48
N LEU A 67 4.73 -8.55 6.18
CA LEU A 67 6.20 -8.42 6.20
C LEU A 67 6.89 -9.66 6.77
N GLN A 68 6.38 -10.22 7.87
CA GLN A 68 6.92 -11.45 8.47
C GLN A 68 6.80 -12.66 7.53
N MET A 69 5.80 -12.65 6.62
CA MET A 69 5.66 -13.66 5.57
C MET A 69 6.57 -13.41 4.35
N GLY A 70 7.39 -12.36 4.36
CA GLY A 70 8.29 -11.98 3.28
C GLY A 70 7.57 -11.32 2.10
N ILE A 71 6.41 -10.69 2.34
CA ILE A 71 5.70 -9.88 1.37
C ILE A 71 6.10 -8.43 1.63
N THR A 72 6.76 -7.79 0.66
CA THR A 72 7.23 -6.41 0.81
C THR A 72 6.12 -5.42 0.47
N VAL A 73 6.28 -4.17 0.94
CA VAL A 73 5.38 -3.07 0.57
C VAL A 73 5.38 -2.85 -0.94
N GLU A 74 6.54 -2.99 -1.59
CA GLU A 74 6.66 -2.89 -3.05
C GLU A 74 5.81 -3.94 -3.77
N MET A 75 5.85 -5.21 -3.33
CA MET A 75 5.02 -6.27 -3.94
C MET A 75 3.52 -5.97 -3.82
N VAL A 76 3.08 -5.39 -2.71
CA VAL A 76 1.68 -4.99 -2.52
C VAL A 76 1.33 -3.81 -3.42
N LEU A 77 2.20 -2.80 -3.53
CA LEU A 77 2.00 -1.63 -4.38
C LEU A 77 1.96 -1.98 -5.87
N GLU A 78 2.82 -2.89 -6.33
CA GLU A 78 2.78 -3.41 -7.71
C GLU A 78 1.45 -4.09 -8.01
N GLU A 79 0.94 -4.86 -7.05
CA GLU A 79 -0.33 -5.56 -7.20
C GLU A 79 -1.53 -4.59 -7.15
N VAL A 80 -1.43 -3.49 -6.40
CA VAL A 80 -2.42 -2.38 -6.45
C VAL A 80 -2.41 -1.74 -7.83
N ALA A 81 -1.24 -1.40 -8.38
CA ALA A 81 -1.13 -0.83 -9.72
C ALA A 81 -1.66 -1.78 -10.80
N ARG A 82 -1.47 -3.09 -10.65
CA ARG A 82 -2.04 -4.11 -11.55
C ARG A 82 -3.57 -4.18 -11.45
N GLN A 83 -4.13 -4.12 -10.24
CA GLN A 83 -5.58 -4.15 -10.02
C GLN A 83 -6.26 -2.82 -10.37
N MET A 84 -5.53 -1.72 -10.37
CA MET A 84 -5.98 -0.37 -10.70
C MET A 84 -5.01 0.31 -11.68
N PRO A 85 -5.10 0.00 -12.98
CA PRO A 85 -4.17 0.54 -13.98
C PRO A 85 -4.21 2.06 -14.10
N GLU A 86 -5.29 2.71 -13.66
CA GLU A 86 -5.41 4.18 -13.59
C GLU A 86 -4.47 4.82 -12.57
N LEU A 87 -4.04 4.06 -11.54
CA LEU A 87 -3.07 4.49 -10.54
C LEU A 87 -1.63 4.24 -10.99
N ALA A 88 -1.40 3.26 -11.87
CA ALA A 88 -0.07 2.95 -12.39
C ALA A 88 0.68 4.19 -12.91
N PRO A 89 0.12 5.06 -13.78
CA PRO A 89 0.83 6.24 -14.23
C PRO A 89 1.07 7.25 -13.11
N ILE A 90 0.26 7.30 -12.05
CA ILE A 90 0.49 8.19 -10.91
C ILE A 90 1.67 7.68 -10.08
N MET A 91 1.77 6.36 -9.92
CA MET A 91 2.84 5.70 -9.17
C MET A 91 4.16 5.65 -9.95
N GLU A 92 4.10 5.58 -11.29
CA GLU A 92 5.27 5.52 -12.17
C GLU A 92 5.76 6.90 -12.66
N SER A 93 4.86 7.87 -12.84
CA SER A 93 5.24 9.20 -13.38
C SER A 93 6.14 10.02 -12.45
N LYS A 94 6.22 9.64 -11.18
CA LYS A 94 7.06 10.31 -10.17
C LYS A 94 7.77 9.23 -9.35
N GLN A 95 8.95 8.81 -9.80
CA GLN A 95 9.79 7.85 -9.07
C GLN A 95 10.02 8.31 -7.62
N ASP A 96 10.21 9.62 -7.41
CA ASP A 96 10.31 10.27 -6.10
C ASP A 96 9.03 10.14 -5.26
N TYR A 97 7.86 10.11 -5.89
CA TYR A 97 6.58 9.92 -5.21
C TYR A 97 6.42 8.48 -4.73
N LYS A 98 6.77 7.48 -5.55
CA LYS A 98 6.79 6.06 -5.13
C LYS A 98 7.73 5.87 -3.93
N GLU A 99 8.92 6.47 -3.98
CA GLU A 99 9.87 6.43 -2.85
C GLU A 99 9.32 7.12 -1.60
N THR A 100 8.64 8.25 -1.76
CA THR A 100 8.01 8.98 -0.64
C THR A 100 6.91 8.14 0.02
N GLU A 101 6.03 7.52 -0.77
CA GLU A 101 4.97 6.64 -0.25
C GLU A 101 5.56 5.42 0.49
N LEU A 102 6.62 4.82 -0.06
CA LEU A 102 7.32 3.72 0.59
C LEU A 102 7.93 4.13 1.93
N ARG A 103 8.61 5.29 2.00
CA ARG A 103 9.21 5.79 3.24
C ARG A 103 8.17 6.10 4.31
N GLU A 104 7.05 6.69 3.93
CA GLU A 104 5.94 7.00 4.86
C GLU A 104 5.30 5.71 5.41
N LEU A 105 5.10 4.70 4.57
CA LEU A 105 4.65 3.37 4.98
C LEU A 105 5.65 2.68 5.92
N GLU A 106 6.93 2.68 5.58
CA GLU A 106 7.96 2.12 6.45
C GLU A 106 8.02 2.83 7.80
N ARG A 107 7.91 4.16 7.81
CA ARG A 107 7.85 4.94 9.04
C ARG A 107 6.65 4.53 9.87
N PHE A 108 5.47 4.43 9.25
CA PHE A 108 4.26 3.95 9.92
C PHE A 108 4.41 2.55 10.50
N LEU A 109 5.18 1.65 9.87
CA LEU A 109 5.40 0.30 10.38
C LEU A 109 6.43 0.26 11.53
N LYS A 110 7.39 1.19 11.55
CA LYS A 110 8.45 1.32 12.57
C LYS A 110 8.04 2.11 13.82
N GLU A 111 7.10 3.05 13.72
CA GLU A 111 6.61 3.89 14.84
C GLU A 111 5.68 3.13 15.82
N GLY A 112 5.87 1.82 16.01
CA GLY A 112 5.00 0.94 16.81
C GLY A 112 5.72 0.13 17.86
#